data_AF-A0A1X1TW10-F1
#
_entry.id   AF-A0A1X1TW10-F1
#
_cell.length_a   1.000
_cell.length_b   1.000
_cell.length_c   1.000
_cell.angle_alpha   90.00
_cell.angle_beta   90.00
_cell.angle_gamma   90.00
#
_symmetry.space_group_name_H-M   'P 1'
#
loop_
_entity.id
_entity.type
_entity.pdbx_description
1 polymer ?
#
loop_
_entity_poly.entity_id
_entity_poly.type
_entity_poly.pdbx_seq_one_letter_code
_entity_poly.pdbx_strand_id
1 'polypeptide(L)'
;MKIDVEQLTASGRQVSGQAQDLAAGFLTADNRLEAAQYGWAGMSATALSARAARWLPVSQALVGRVGDHGFALQDAAVAHAAAEEQRAHALADVAARAAALRGRG
;
A
#
# COMPACT_ATOMS: atom_id res chain seq x y z
N MET A 1 -14.03 15.96 -8.94
CA MET A 1 -13.71 14.78 -8.12
C MET A 1 -13.09 15.28 -6.82
N LYS A 2 -13.70 15.00 -5.67
CA LYS A 2 -13.21 15.42 -4.34
C LYS A 2 -12.48 14.23 -3.73
N ILE A 3 -11.19 14.36 -3.46
CA ILE A 3 -10.41 13.33 -2.77
C ILE A 3 -10.48 13.63 -1.28
N ASP A 4 -10.86 12.62 -0.50
CA ASP A 4 -10.85 12.69 0.95
C ASP A 4 -9.50 12.14 1.44
N VAL A 5 -8.63 13.05 1.91
CA VAL A 5 -7.26 12.73 2.35
C VAL A 5 -7.26 11.86 3.60
N GLU A 6 -8.24 12.03 4.50
CA GLU A 6 -8.35 11.22 5.71
C GLU A 6 -8.73 9.79 5.35
N GLN A 7 -9.70 9.62 4.45
CA GLN A 7 -10.08 8.31 3.94
C GLN A 7 -8.94 7.63 3.19
N LEU A 8 -8.17 8.37 2.41
CA LEU A 8 -7.03 7.83 1.67
C LEU A 8 -5.91 7.38 2.63
N THR A 9 -5.64 8.17 3.67
CA THR A 9 -4.66 7.84 4.72
C THR A 9 -5.12 6.64 5.57
N ALA A 10 -6.40 6.57 5.92
CA ALA A 10 -6.98 5.44 6.64
C ALA A 10 -6.91 4.16 5.79
N SER A 11 -7.23 4.26 4.50
CA SER A 11 -7.13 3.14 3.55
C SER A 11 -5.69 2.67 3.39
N GLY A 12 -4.73 3.57 3.26
CA GLY A 12 -3.31 3.24 3.20
C GLY A 12 -2.84 2.48 4.44
N ARG A 13 -3.17 2.96 5.65
CA ARG A 13 -2.89 2.25 6.91
C ARG A 13 -3.55 0.87 6.98
N GLN A 14 -4.80 0.76 6.55
CA GLN A 14 -5.52 -0.51 6.53
C GLN A 14 -4.82 -1.52 5.60
N VAL A 15 -4.45 -1.11 4.39
CA VAL A 15 -3.75 -1.98 3.43
C VAL A 15 -2.37 -2.39 3.96
N SER A 16 -1.64 -1.49 4.61
CA SER A 16 -0.37 -1.85 5.27
C SER A 16 -0.57 -2.87 6.39
N GLY A 17 -1.64 -2.76 7.19
CA GLY A 17 -2.01 -3.79 8.18
C GLY A 17 -2.32 -5.14 7.53
N GLN A 18 -3.10 -5.14 6.44
CA GLN A 18 -3.39 -6.35 5.67
C GLN A 18 -2.11 -6.99 5.09
N ALA A 19 -1.13 -6.19 4.68
CA ALA A 19 0.16 -6.70 4.23
C ALA A 19 0.93 -7.44 5.35
N GLN A 20 0.85 -6.94 6.59
CA GLN A 20 1.46 -7.57 7.76
C GLN A 20 0.75 -8.89 8.10
N ASP A 21 -0.58 -8.90 8.10
CA ASP A 21 -1.37 -10.12 8.32
C ASP A 21 -1.07 -11.18 7.26
N LEU A 22 -0.96 -10.75 5.99
CA LEU A 22 -0.61 -11.61 4.88
C LEU A 22 0.81 -12.20 5.04
N ALA A 23 1.78 -11.39 5.49
CA ALA A 23 3.13 -11.86 5.77
C ALA A 23 3.15 -12.92 6.88
N ALA A 24 2.40 -12.70 7.97
CA ALA A 24 2.27 -13.67 9.06
C ALA A 24 1.60 -14.98 8.60
N GLY A 25 0.57 -14.87 7.77
CA GLY A 25 -0.11 -16.01 7.16
C GLY A 25 0.82 -16.82 6.25
N PHE A 26 1.61 -16.16 5.42
CA PHE A 26 2.59 -16.83 4.56
C PHE A 26 3.70 -17.50 5.35
N LEU A 27 4.26 -16.84 6.38
CA LEU A 27 5.24 -17.46 7.26
C LEU A 27 4.70 -18.73 7.92
N THR A 28 3.45 -18.70 8.37
CA THR A 28 2.78 -19.88 8.93
C THR A 28 2.63 -21.00 7.90
N ALA A 29 2.28 -20.67 6.66
CA ALA A 29 2.18 -21.63 5.56
C ALA A 29 3.54 -22.22 5.17
N ASP A 30 4.59 -21.39 5.15
CA ASP A 30 5.96 -21.80 4.85
C ASP A 30 6.44 -22.83 5.88
N ASN A 31 6.26 -22.54 7.18
CA ASN A 31 6.59 -23.47 8.26
C ASN A 31 5.84 -24.81 8.14
N ARG A 32 4.56 -24.78 7.74
CA ARG A 32 3.76 -26.00 7.51
C ARG A 32 4.24 -26.79 6.30
N LEU A 33 4.64 -26.10 5.22
CA LEU A 33 5.20 -26.73 4.03
C LEU A 33 6.54 -27.40 4.37
N GLU A 34 7.41 -26.73 5.12
CA GLU A 34 8.68 -27.30 5.60
C GLU A 34 8.45 -28.53 6.47
N ALA A 35 7.55 -28.44 7.46
CA ALA A 35 7.22 -29.57 8.33
C ALA A 35 6.66 -30.78 7.55
N ALA A 36 5.84 -30.53 6.52
CA ALA A 36 5.26 -31.59 5.70
C ALA A 36 6.31 -32.36 4.88
N GLN A 37 7.49 -31.80 4.62
CA GLN A 37 8.53 -32.47 3.82
C GLN A 37 9.04 -33.76 4.48
N TYR A 38 9.06 -33.82 5.81
CA TYR A 38 9.67 -34.94 6.56
C TYR A 38 8.87 -36.26 6.50
N GLY A 39 7.67 -36.28 5.89
CA GLY A 39 6.82 -37.48 5.78
C GLY A 39 6.63 -38.02 4.37
N TRP A 40 7.23 -37.39 3.35
CA TRP A 40 6.96 -37.69 1.95
C TRP A 40 8.17 -38.35 1.30
N ALA A 41 7.94 -39.29 0.38
CA ALA A 41 9.01 -40.00 -0.34
C ALA A 41 8.75 -40.03 -1.86
N GLY A 42 9.81 -40.23 -2.63
CA GLY A 42 9.76 -40.42 -4.08
C GLY A 42 9.15 -39.24 -4.85
N MET A 43 8.25 -39.56 -5.79
CA MET A 43 7.61 -38.57 -6.67
C MET A 43 6.83 -37.49 -5.90
N SER A 44 6.18 -37.88 -4.79
CA SER A 44 5.41 -36.94 -3.97
C SER A 44 6.33 -35.93 -3.29
N ALA A 45 7.46 -36.37 -2.72
CA ALA A 45 8.45 -35.47 -2.14
C ALA A 45 8.99 -34.48 -3.18
N THR A 46 9.29 -34.97 -4.38
CA THR A 46 9.75 -34.14 -5.50
C THR A 46 8.71 -33.09 -5.90
N ALA A 47 7.44 -33.49 -6.00
CA ALA A 47 6.34 -32.59 -6.32
C ALA A 47 6.13 -31.52 -5.22
N LEU A 48 6.22 -31.90 -3.94
CA LEU A 48 6.11 -30.98 -2.81
C LEU A 48 7.26 -29.97 -2.81
N SER A 49 8.50 -30.42 -3.01
CA SER A 49 9.67 -29.53 -3.09
C SER A 49 9.55 -28.55 -4.26
N ALA A 50 9.10 -29.01 -5.43
CA ALA A 50 8.85 -28.13 -6.58
C ALA A 50 7.72 -27.12 -6.30
N ARG A 51 6.68 -27.51 -5.57
CA ARG A 51 5.59 -26.62 -5.16
C ARG A 51 6.08 -25.57 -4.17
N ALA A 52 6.89 -25.96 -3.19
CA ALA A 52 7.47 -25.08 -2.17
C ALA A 52 8.42 -24.05 -2.81
N ALA A 53 9.28 -24.49 -3.73
CA ALA A 53 10.19 -23.60 -4.47
C ALA A 53 9.45 -22.52 -5.29
N ARG A 54 8.25 -22.82 -5.80
CA ARG A 54 7.40 -21.83 -6.48
C ARG A 54 6.60 -20.96 -5.52
N TRP A 55 6.26 -21.48 -4.35
CA TRP A 55 5.40 -20.80 -3.37
C TRP A 55 6.10 -19.59 -2.75
N LEU A 56 7.32 -19.77 -2.25
CA LEU A 56 8.08 -18.73 -1.55
C LEU A 56 8.27 -17.42 -2.36
N PRO A 57 8.73 -17.44 -3.62
CA PRO A 57 8.87 -16.20 -4.38
C PRO A 57 7.52 -15.53 -4.68
N VAL A 58 6.45 -16.31 -4.86
CA VAL A 58 5.11 -15.78 -5.13
C VAL A 58 4.51 -15.13 -3.88
N SER A 59 4.66 -15.76 -2.71
CA SER A 59 4.18 -15.21 -1.44
C SER A 59 4.89 -13.91 -1.10
N GLN A 60 6.22 -13.89 -1.21
CA GLN A 60 7.03 -12.69 -0.99
C GLN A 60 6.65 -11.56 -1.96
N ALA A 61 6.50 -11.86 -3.25
CA ALA A 61 6.09 -10.87 -4.24
C ALA A 61 4.69 -10.32 -3.96
N LEU A 62 3.76 -11.13 -3.44
CA LEU A 62 2.43 -10.67 -3.09
C LEU A 62 2.45 -9.75 -1.87
N VAL A 63 3.16 -10.13 -0.81
CA VAL A 63 3.34 -9.27 0.38
C VAL A 63 3.95 -7.94 0.01
N GLY A 64 5.01 -7.94 -0.80
CA GLY A 64 5.66 -6.72 -1.30
C GLY A 64 4.67 -5.81 -2.03
N ARG A 65 3.95 -6.34 -3.03
CA ARG A 65 2.97 -5.54 -3.80
C ARG A 65 1.86 -4.93 -2.94
N VAL A 66 1.35 -5.67 -1.95
CA VAL A 66 0.30 -5.14 -1.04
C VAL A 66 0.89 -4.07 -0.13
N GLY A 67 2.11 -4.28 0.39
CA GLY A 67 2.84 -3.28 1.16
C GLY A 67 3.08 -1.99 0.36
N ASP A 68 3.63 -2.12 -0.84
CA ASP A 68 3.87 -1.01 -1.78
C ASP A 68 2.59 -0.24 -2.09
N HIS A 69 1.46 -0.94 -2.25
CA HIS A 69 0.17 -0.29 -2.46
C HIS A 69 -0.27 0.53 -1.25
N GLY A 70 -0.10 -0.02 -0.04
CA GLY A 70 -0.38 0.69 1.21
C GLY A 70 0.45 1.97 1.36
N PHE A 71 1.73 1.93 0.99
CA PHE A 71 2.60 3.11 0.97
C PHE A 71 2.20 4.11 -0.11
N ALA A 72 1.91 3.65 -1.33
CA ALA A 72 1.49 4.53 -2.42
C ALA A 72 0.21 5.32 -2.10
N LEU A 73 -0.74 4.72 -1.38
CA LEU A 73 -1.94 5.42 -0.91
C LEU A 73 -1.60 6.52 0.11
N GLN A 74 -0.66 6.26 1.02
CA GLN A 74 -0.20 7.25 2.00
C GLN A 74 0.54 8.40 1.33
N ASP A 75 1.45 8.10 0.40
CA ASP A 75 2.19 9.09 -0.38
C ASP A 75 1.24 9.96 -1.20
N ALA A 76 0.22 9.36 -1.83
CA ALA A 76 -0.80 10.08 -2.57
C ALA A 76 -1.62 11.01 -1.68
N ALA A 77 -1.92 10.61 -0.43
CA ALA A 77 -2.61 11.46 0.53
C ALA A 77 -1.78 12.69 0.91
N VAL A 78 -0.49 12.51 1.18
CA VAL A 78 0.45 13.61 1.48
C VAL A 78 0.57 14.56 0.29
N ALA A 79 0.80 14.01 -0.91
CA ALA A 79 0.92 14.81 -2.13
C ALA A 79 -0.35 15.61 -2.43
N HIS A 80 -1.52 15.02 -2.20
CA HIS A 80 -2.79 15.71 -2.43
C HIS A 80 -3.01 16.85 -1.42
N ALA A 81 -2.72 16.63 -0.14
CA ALA A 81 -2.83 17.66 0.88
C ALA A 81 -1.94 18.87 0.57
N ALA A 82 -0.67 18.62 0.19
CA ALA A 82 0.26 19.68 -0.18
C ALA A 82 -0.22 20.47 -1.42
N ALA A 83 -0.75 19.78 -2.43
CA ALA A 83 -1.28 20.43 -3.61
C ALA A 83 -2.50 21.31 -3.30
N GLU A 84 -3.36 20.88 -2.38
CA GLU A 84 -4.54 21.65 -1.99
C GLU A 84 -4.18 22.89 -1.16
N GLU A 85 -3.20 22.80 -0.27
CA GLU A 85 -2.65 23.94 0.46
C GLU A 85 -2.08 25.00 -0.49
N GLN A 86 -1.28 24.58 -1.49
CA GLN A 86 -0.73 25.49 -2.51
C GLN A 86 -1.84 26.19 -3.31
N ARG A 87 -2.90 25.47 -3.67
CA ARG A 87 -4.07 26.06 -4.37
C ARG A 87 -4.81 27.06 -3.49
N ALA A 88 -5.00 26.74 -2.21
CA ALA A 88 -5.66 27.64 -1.27
C ALA A 88 -4.89 28.96 -1.13
N HIS A 89 -3.56 28.90 -1.03
CA HIS A 89 -2.71 30.09 -1.03
C HIS A 89 -2.84 30.92 -2.32
N ALA A 90 -2.77 30.27 -3.49
CA ALA A 90 -2.91 30.97 -4.77
C ALA A 90 -4.29 31.66 -4.91
N LEU A 91 -5.37 31.01 -4.42
CA LEU A 91 -6.71 31.60 -4.42
C LEU A 91 -6.80 32.81 -3.47
N ALA A 92 -6.19 32.73 -2.29
CA ALA A 92 -6.14 33.85 -1.34
C ALA A 92 -5.40 35.06 -1.95
N ASP A 93 -4.28 34.83 -2.63
CA ASP A 93 -3.52 35.88 -3.32
C ASP A 93 -4.33 36.55 -4.42
N VAL A 94 -5.04 35.77 -5.24
CA VAL A 94 -5.92 36.28 -6.30
C VAL A 94 -7.06 37.11 -5.70
N ALA A 95 -7.69 36.61 -4.62
CA ALA A 95 -8.75 37.33 -3.93
C ALA A 95 -8.27 38.67 -3.35
N ALA A 96 -7.08 38.69 -2.73
CA ALA A 96 -6.46 39.90 -2.19
C ALA A 96 -6.17 40.93 -3.29
N ARG A 97 -5.62 40.49 -4.44
CA ARG A 97 -5.38 41.36 -5.61
C ARG A 97 -6.68 41.95 -6.17
N ALA A 98 -7.72 41.12 -6.29
CA ALA A 98 -9.03 41.57 -6.77
C ALA A 98 -9.64 42.62 -5.82
N ALA A 99 -9.55 42.42 -4.50
CA ALA A 99 -10.02 43.39 -3.51
C ALA A 99 -9.26 44.72 -3.60
N ALA A 100 -7.94 44.69 -3.77
CA ALA A 100 -7.11 45.89 -3.91
C ALA A 100 -7.44 46.69 -5.19
N LEU A 101 -7.78 46.02 -6.29
CA LEU A 101 -8.24 46.68 -7.52
C LEU A 101 -9.61 47.35 -7.32
N ARG A 102 -10.52 46.68 -6.59
CA ARG A 102 -11.88 47.19 -6.34
C ARG A 102 -11.92 48.42 -5.43
N GLY A 103 -10.96 48.57 -4.52
CA GLY A 103 -10.85 49.73 -3.63
C GLY A 103 -10.19 50.96 -4.26
N ARG A 104 -9.74 50.89 -5.52
CA ARG A 104 -9.08 51.99 -6.25
C ARG A 104 -9.94 52.64 -7.34
N GLY A 105 -11.16 52.14 -7.58
CA GLY A 105 -12.14 52.72 -8.50
C GLY A 105 -13.27 53.38 -7.73
#